data_AF-A0AAU8P9U3-F1
#
_entry.id   AF-A0AAU8P9U3-F1
#
_cell.length_a   1.000
_cell.length_b   1.000
_cell.length_c   1.000
_cell.angle_alpha   90.00
_cell.angle_beta   90.00
_cell.angle_gamma   90.00
#
_symmetry.space_group_name_H-M   'P 1'
#
loop_
_entity.id
_entity.type
_entity.pdbx_description
1 polymer ?
#
loop_
_entity_poly.entity_id
_entity_poly.type
_entity_poly.pdbx_seq_one_letter_code
_entity_poly.pdbx_strand_id
1 'polypeptide(L)'
;MSDMITLPPLPALARERYDAATAGALDALDCSAIRQRVDAFGHADRPQESYLTGWMAFNPLVIIRNYQDKRGTSSGVVLSVGDAYRFSVQTITPRIPKLLLWATLRSKPKTLPLVALQDLAAGDRRLVPYRAVRDTTLREQMTGWWAEINDYLGIACWQHSHGYPQWQALENSLSCDAVSRLHQWLQRDPQTLEHDGDYAGRWYDGLFIATRAASESNPWPSLLLSWKSPQRQASYLIGWLAGEADKPTLALALRPDAEMPFFTLNRFDAEHLQRLAALNALATQHAAA
;
A
#
# COMPACT_ATOMS: atom_id res chain seq x y z
N MET A 1 -6.88 11.40 -29.84
CA MET A 1 -5.69 10.60 -29.50
C MET A 1 -5.57 10.69 -28.00
N SER A 2 -5.65 9.58 -27.26
CA SER A 2 -5.70 9.63 -25.79
C SER A 2 -4.45 10.31 -25.24
N ASP A 3 -4.63 11.44 -24.55
CA ASP A 3 -3.53 12.15 -23.90
C ASP A 3 -2.99 11.28 -22.77
N MET A 4 -1.84 10.66 -23.01
CA MET A 4 -1.13 9.84 -22.04
C MET A 4 -0.04 10.68 -21.40
N ILE A 5 0.01 10.67 -20.07
CA ILE A 5 1.06 11.40 -19.37
C ILE A 5 2.34 10.57 -19.38
N THR A 6 3.47 11.22 -19.65
CA THR A 6 4.77 10.69 -19.27
C THR A 6 4.99 11.01 -17.81
N LEU A 7 4.89 10.00 -16.95
CA LEU A 7 5.06 10.18 -15.52
C LEU A 7 6.49 10.67 -15.17
N PRO A 8 6.64 11.66 -14.26
CA PRO A 8 7.95 12.11 -13.84
C PRO A 8 8.81 10.96 -13.29
N PRO A 9 10.11 10.91 -13.57
CA PRO A 9 11.00 9.96 -12.91
C PRO A 9 10.99 10.23 -11.40
N LEU A 10 10.93 9.18 -10.60
CA LEU A 10 11.00 9.29 -9.14
C LEU A 10 12.44 9.08 -8.68
N PRO A 11 12.91 9.84 -7.67
CA PRO A 11 14.22 9.61 -7.08
C PRO A 11 14.26 8.26 -6.35
N ALA A 12 15.44 7.65 -6.29
CA ALA A 12 15.60 6.40 -5.55
C ALA A 12 15.28 6.58 -4.06
N LEU A 13 14.53 5.64 -3.51
CA LEU A 13 14.20 5.62 -2.08
C LEU A 13 15.31 4.96 -1.26
N ALA A 14 15.64 5.58 -0.14
CA ALA A 14 16.52 5.00 0.87
C ALA A 14 15.84 3.82 1.57
N ARG A 15 16.65 2.86 2.03
CA ARG A 15 16.22 1.59 2.64
C ARG A 15 17.11 1.27 3.81
N GLU A 16 16.59 0.53 4.78
CA GLU A 16 17.37 -0.05 5.88
C GLU A 16 16.89 -1.46 6.21
N ARG A 17 17.76 -2.27 6.83
CA ARG A 17 17.51 -3.64 7.35
C ARG A 17 17.22 -4.72 6.30
N TYR A 18 16.46 -4.40 5.26
CA TYR A 18 16.00 -5.34 4.24
C TYR A 18 16.16 -4.73 2.85
N ASP A 19 16.53 -5.56 1.89
CA ASP A 19 16.54 -5.22 0.47
C ASP A 19 16.37 -6.48 -0.38
N ALA A 20 16.10 -6.29 -1.67
CA ALA A 20 15.94 -7.36 -2.65
C ALA A 20 17.19 -8.26 -2.75
N ALA A 21 18.39 -7.68 -2.65
CA ALA A 21 19.65 -8.40 -2.81
C ALA A 21 19.94 -9.37 -1.66
N THR A 22 19.44 -9.05 -0.46
CA THR A 22 19.64 -9.81 0.78
C THR A 22 18.39 -10.57 1.24
N ALA A 23 17.34 -10.59 0.43
CA ALA A 23 16.05 -11.23 0.74
C ALA A 23 16.19 -12.72 1.12
N GLY A 24 17.22 -13.40 0.61
CA GLY A 24 17.46 -14.82 0.83
C GLY A 24 16.52 -15.72 0.03
N ALA A 25 16.86 -16.99 -0.08
CA ALA A 25 16.06 -17.96 -0.84
C ALA A 25 14.80 -18.38 -0.08
N LEU A 26 13.66 -18.44 -0.78
CA LEU A 26 12.37 -18.86 -0.21
C LEU A 26 12.42 -20.23 0.49
N ASP A 27 13.18 -21.19 -0.05
CA ASP A 27 13.29 -22.54 0.52
C ASP A 27 14.07 -22.58 1.84
N ALA A 28 14.90 -21.56 2.09
CA ALA A 28 15.73 -21.40 3.28
C ALA A 28 15.07 -20.53 4.37
N LEU A 29 13.88 -19.97 4.11
CA LEU A 29 13.18 -19.14 5.10
C LEU A 29 12.73 -19.97 6.30
N ASP A 30 13.14 -19.51 7.48
CA ASP A 30 12.69 -20.03 8.77
C ASP A 30 11.78 -19.04 9.50
N CYS A 31 11.24 -19.49 10.64
CA CYS A 31 10.36 -18.65 11.45
C CYS A 31 11.04 -17.39 11.99
N SER A 32 12.35 -17.43 12.25
CA SER A 32 13.08 -16.29 12.79
C SER A 32 13.21 -15.20 11.73
N ALA A 33 13.64 -15.58 10.53
CA ALA A 33 13.81 -14.69 9.39
C ALA A 33 12.50 -13.99 9.01
N ILE A 34 11.38 -14.72 9.03
CA ILE A 34 10.05 -14.13 8.72
C ILE A 34 9.60 -13.17 9.83
N ARG A 35 9.80 -13.51 11.10
CA ARG A 35 9.41 -12.64 12.24
C ARG A 35 10.18 -11.35 12.28
N GLN A 36 11.51 -11.41 12.14
CA GLN A 36 12.37 -10.21 12.15
C GLN A 36 11.87 -9.14 11.17
N ARG A 37 11.41 -9.54 9.99
CA ARG A 37 10.88 -8.65 8.93
C ARG A 37 9.64 -7.88 9.33
N VAL A 38 8.79 -8.46 10.18
CA VAL A 38 7.58 -7.78 10.66
C VAL A 38 7.75 -7.11 12.01
N ASP A 39 8.74 -7.55 12.82
CA ASP A 39 9.03 -6.97 14.13
C ASP A 39 9.46 -5.50 14.04
N ALA A 40 10.04 -5.09 12.92
CA ALA A 40 10.41 -3.69 12.65
C ALA A 40 9.21 -2.73 12.67
N PHE A 41 7.99 -3.24 12.48
CA PHE A 41 6.75 -2.47 12.51
C PHE A 41 6.08 -2.50 13.88
N GLY A 42 6.81 -2.92 14.93
CA GLY A 42 6.33 -3.01 16.30
C GLY A 42 5.47 -4.24 16.56
N HIS A 43 5.14 -4.45 17.83
CA HIS A 43 4.20 -5.46 18.27
C HIS A 43 2.84 -4.80 18.52
N ALA A 44 1.78 -5.41 18.01
CA ALA A 44 0.42 -4.99 18.31
C ALA A 44 -0.05 -5.68 19.59
N ASP A 45 -0.40 -4.90 20.62
CA ASP A 45 -0.97 -5.43 21.87
C ASP A 45 -2.44 -5.84 21.71
N ARG A 46 -3.10 -5.40 20.64
CA ARG A 46 -4.49 -5.69 20.32
C ARG A 46 -4.63 -6.44 18.99
N PRO A 47 -5.50 -7.48 18.89
CA PRO A 47 -5.72 -8.22 17.65
C PRO A 47 -6.18 -7.36 16.46
N GLN A 48 -6.90 -6.27 16.71
CA GLN A 48 -7.37 -5.33 15.68
C GLN A 48 -6.23 -4.52 15.06
N GLU A 49 -5.13 -4.36 15.79
CA GLU A 49 -3.92 -3.65 15.35
C GLU A 49 -2.91 -4.61 14.73
N SER A 50 -3.19 -5.91 14.67
CA SER A 50 -2.27 -6.91 14.13
C SER A 50 -2.08 -6.81 12.62
N TYR A 51 -2.80 -5.95 11.91
CA TYR A 51 -2.66 -5.77 10.48
C TYR A 51 -2.22 -4.35 10.15
N LEU A 52 -1.18 -4.22 9.34
CA LEU A 52 -0.87 -3.01 8.60
C LEU A 52 -1.06 -3.31 7.12
N THR A 53 -1.72 -2.42 6.40
CA THR A 53 -1.81 -2.48 4.95
C THR A 53 -0.76 -1.58 4.33
N GLY A 54 -0.34 -1.90 3.12
CA GLY A 54 0.60 -1.11 2.34
C GLY A 54 0.44 -1.42 0.87
N TRP A 55 1.11 -0.66 0.03
CA TRP A 55 0.98 -0.77 -1.43
C TRP A 55 2.35 -0.95 -2.06
N MET A 56 2.56 -2.14 -2.63
CA MET A 56 3.75 -2.46 -3.40
C MET A 56 3.41 -2.27 -4.88
N ALA A 57 3.85 -1.14 -5.45
CA ALA A 57 3.25 -0.62 -6.68
C ALA A 57 1.71 -0.60 -6.55
N PHE A 58 0.96 -1.28 -7.41
CA PHE A 58 -0.51 -1.28 -7.33
C PHE A 58 -1.08 -2.56 -6.70
N ASN A 59 -0.24 -3.34 -6.03
CA ASN A 59 -0.61 -4.60 -5.39
C ASN A 59 -0.69 -4.40 -3.87
N PRO A 60 -1.81 -4.74 -3.21
CA PRO A 60 -1.92 -4.60 -1.77
C PRO A 60 -1.03 -5.61 -1.05
N LEU A 61 -0.25 -5.11 -0.10
CA LEU A 61 0.57 -5.87 0.82
C LEU A 61 -0.01 -5.75 2.23
N VAL A 62 -0.27 -6.88 2.88
CA VAL A 62 -0.70 -6.93 4.28
C VAL A 62 0.45 -7.44 5.13
N ILE A 63 0.86 -6.63 6.10
CA ILE A 63 1.84 -6.98 7.13
C ILE A 63 1.09 -7.42 8.38
N ILE A 64 1.32 -8.65 8.80
CA ILE A 64 0.68 -9.31 9.94
C ILE A 64 1.65 -9.29 11.13
N ARG A 65 1.32 -8.49 12.14
CA ARG A 65 2.06 -8.30 13.40
C ARG A 65 1.41 -9.11 14.52
N ASN A 66 1.79 -10.39 14.65
CA ASN A 66 1.33 -11.28 15.73
C ASN A 66 -0.20 -11.33 15.88
N TYR A 67 -0.91 -11.62 14.79
CA TYR A 67 -2.35 -11.88 14.84
C TYR A 67 -2.63 -13.14 15.65
N GLN A 68 -3.67 -13.11 16.50
CA GLN A 68 -4.06 -14.24 17.33
C GLN A 68 -5.57 -14.46 17.29
N ASP A 69 -6.00 -15.70 17.08
CA ASP A 69 -7.41 -16.08 17.08
C ASP A 69 -7.66 -17.48 17.68
N LYS A 70 -8.87 -18.02 17.47
CA LYS A 70 -9.25 -19.37 17.94
C LYS A 70 -8.46 -20.48 17.25
N ARG A 71 -7.89 -20.24 16.06
CA ARG A 71 -7.16 -21.22 15.24
C ARG A 71 -5.66 -21.20 15.50
N GLY A 72 -5.11 -20.08 15.94
CA GLY A 72 -3.68 -19.99 16.26
C GLY A 72 -3.15 -18.57 16.26
N THR A 73 -1.85 -18.45 16.01
CA THR A 73 -1.18 -17.15 15.81
C THR A 73 -0.48 -17.10 14.47
N SER A 74 -0.42 -15.91 13.86
CA SER A 74 0.31 -15.67 12.61
C SER A 74 1.09 -14.36 12.65
N SER A 75 2.28 -14.37 12.04
CA SER A 75 3.10 -13.18 11.78
C SER A 75 3.76 -13.31 10.40
N GLY A 76 3.81 -12.25 9.60
CA GLY A 76 4.43 -12.28 8.28
C GLY A 76 3.76 -11.33 7.29
N VAL A 77 3.80 -11.66 6.01
CA VAL A 77 3.25 -10.82 4.94
C VAL A 77 2.37 -11.60 3.97
N VAL A 78 1.41 -10.89 3.39
CA VAL A 78 0.55 -11.40 2.32
C VAL A 78 0.47 -10.35 1.22
N LEU A 79 0.93 -10.70 0.02
CA LEU A 79 0.83 -9.87 -1.18
C LEU A 79 -0.30 -10.40 -2.06
N SER A 80 -1.19 -9.54 -2.54
CA SER A 80 -2.15 -9.90 -3.59
C SER A 80 -1.72 -9.29 -4.91
N VAL A 81 -1.46 -10.13 -5.92
CA VAL A 81 -0.95 -9.73 -7.23
C VAL A 81 -2.11 -9.70 -8.20
N GLY A 82 -2.67 -8.50 -8.40
CA GLY A 82 -3.96 -8.31 -9.08
C GLY A 82 -5.03 -9.27 -8.55
N ASP A 83 -5.86 -9.76 -9.47
CA ASP A 83 -6.87 -10.80 -9.19
C ASP A 83 -6.35 -12.22 -9.48
N ALA A 84 -5.04 -12.37 -9.70
CA ALA A 84 -4.44 -13.64 -10.11
C ALA A 84 -3.95 -14.46 -8.92
N TYR A 85 -3.20 -13.83 -8.01
CA TYR A 85 -2.51 -14.58 -6.97
C TYR A 85 -2.57 -13.92 -5.60
N ARG A 86 -2.57 -14.74 -4.55
CA ARG A 86 -2.25 -14.33 -3.20
C ARG A 86 -1.02 -15.08 -2.71
N PHE A 87 0.08 -14.36 -2.56
CA PHE A 87 1.36 -14.88 -2.10
C PHE A 87 1.53 -14.63 -0.60
N SER A 88 1.83 -15.67 0.17
CA SER A 88 1.93 -15.63 1.64
C SER A 88 3.30 -16.09 2.11
N VAL A 89 3.95 -15.28 2.95
CA VAL A 89 5.18 -15.62 3.68
C VAL A 89 4.95 -15.33 5.16
N GLN A 90 4.66 -16.37 5.93
CA GLN A 90 4.18 -16.25 7.31
C GLN A 90 4.82 -17.27 8.25
N THR A 91 4.79 -16.99 9.54
CA THR A 91 4.97 -17.96 10.61
C THR A 91 3.60 -18.25 11.20
N ILE A 92 3.26 -19.54 11.33
CA ILE A 92 1.95 -19.94 11.86
C ILE A 92 2.16 -20.87 13.05
N THR A 93 1.48 -20.58 14.15
CA THR A 93 1.44 -21.46 15.33
C THR A 93 0.02 -21.93 15.55
N PRO A 94 -0.32 -23.20 15.23
CA PRO A 94 -1.67 -23.69 15.42
C PRO A 94 -2.02 -23.80 16.91
N ARG A 95 -3.28 -23.54 17.25
CA ARG A 95 -3.80 -23.80 18.59
C ARG A 95 -4.14 -25.29 18.72
N ILE A 96 -3.31 -26.03 19.46
CA ILE A 96 -3.52 -27.46 19.71
C ILE A 96 -4.04 -27.66 21.14
N PRO A 97 -5.16 -28.39 21.34
CA PRO A 97 -5.64 -28.78 22.67
C PRO A 97 -4.55 -29.45 23.52
N LYS A 98 -4.51 -29.15 24.83
CA LYS A 98 -3.48 -29.68 25.75
C LYS A 98 -3.39 -31.20 25.75
N LEU A 99 -4.54 -31.90 25.67
CA LEU A 99 -4.58 -33.36 25.61
C LEU A 99 -3.82 -33.92 24.39
N LEU A 100 -3.95 -33.27 23.21
CA LEU A 100 -3.23 -33.68 22.00
C LEU A 100 -1.73 -33.32 22.08
N LEU A 101 -1.38 -32.23 22.74
CA LEU A 101 0.02 -31.89 23.02
C LEU A 101 0.67 -32.95 23.93
N TRP A 102 -0.01 -33.36 25.00
CA TRP A 102 0.48 -34.42 25.90
C TRP A 102 0.59 -35.77 25.21
N ALA A 103 -0.42 -36.14 24.41
CA ALA A 103 -0.37 -37.37 23.60
C ALA A 103 0.79 -37.40 22.61
N THR A 104 1.30 -36.23 22.21
CA THR A 104 2.48 -36.08 21.34
C THR A 104 3.76 -35.70 22.08
N LEU A 105 3.77 -35.78 23.42
CA LEU A 105 4.90 -35.43 24.31
C LEU A 105 5.44 -34.01 24.09
N ARG A 106 4.57 -33.05 23.76
CA ARG A 106 4.91 -31.64 23.53
C ARG A 106 4.35 -30.74 24.63
N SER A 107 5.14 -29.76 25.05
CA SER A 107 4.70 -28.73 26.00
C SER A 107 4.05 -27.52 25.30
N LYS A 108 4.42 -27.25 24.04
CA LYS A 108 3.90 -26.14 23.22
C LYS A 108 3.70 -26.58 21.76
N PRO A 109 2.73 -25.98 21.02
CA PRO A 109 2.63 -26.17 19.58
C PRO A 109 3.90 -25.68 18.88
N LYS A 110 4.27 -26.35 17.78
CA LYS A 110 5.41 -25.93 16.94
C LYS A 110 4.97 -24.80 16.01
N THR A 111 5.68 -23.68 16.01
CA THR A 111 5.55 -22.67 14.95
C THR A 111 6.19 -23.19 13.67
N LEU A 112 5.51 -23.04 12.55
CA LEU A 112 5.97 -23.47 11.22
C LEU A 112 6.08 -22.26 10.28
N PRO A 113 7.08 -22.24 9.37
CA PRO A 113 7.08 -21.30 8.26
C PRO A 113 6.06 -21.75 7.20
N LEU A 114 5.30 -20.81 6.68
CA LEU A 114 4.42 -20.95 5.54
C LEU A 114 4.93 -20.04 4.43
N VAL A 115 5.41 -20.62 3.34
CA VAL A 115 5.64 -19.94 2.07
C VAL A 115 4.71 -20.61 1.07
N ALA A 116 3.67 -19.90 0.63
CA ALA A 116 2.63 -20.49 -0.20
C ALA A 116 1.97 -19.48 -1.15
N LEU A 117 1.39 -20.01 -2.21
CA LEU A 117 0.64 -19.28 -3.21
C LEU A 117 -0.80 -19.79 -3.26
N GLN A 118 -1.76 -18.90 -3.41
CA GLN A 118 -3.13 -19.21 -3.77
C GLN A 118 -3.41 -18.63 -5.16
N ASP A 119 -3.97 -19.43 -6.06
CA ASP A 119 -4.45 -19.00 -7.37
C ASP A 119 -5.90 -18.53 -7.26
N LEU A 120 -6.09 -17.22 -7.38
CA LEU A 120 -7.39 -16.56 -7.27
C LEU A 120 -8.17 -16.63 -8.60
N ALA A 121 -7.47 -16.57 -9.74
CA ALA A 121 -8.09 -16.62 -11.06
C ALA A 121 -8.74 -17.99 -11.34
N ALA A 122 -8.15 -19.07 -10.83
CA ALA A 122 -8.73 -20.41 -10.89
C ALA A 122 -9.90 -20.63 -9.92
N GLY A 123 -10.23 -19.63 -9.08
CA GLY A 123 -11.20 -19.77 -7.99
C GLY A 123 -10.75 -20.75 -6.91
N ASP A 124 -9.45 -21.08 -6.86
CA ASP A 124 -8.93 -22.07 -5.92
C ASP A 124 -8.89 -21.48 -4.50
N ARG A 125 -9.36 -22.28 -3.55
CA ARG A 125 -9.28 -21.95 -2.12
C ARG A 125 -8.03 -22.53 -1.46
N ARG A 126 -7.24 -23.33 -2.18
CA ARG A 126 -6.08 -24.02 -1.65
C ARG A 126 -4.84 -23.14 -1.71
N LEU A 127 -4.09 -23.17 -0.61
CA LEU A 127 -2.72 -22.66 -0.56
C LEU A 127 -1.78 -23.78 -1.01
N VAL A 128 -1.05 -23.54 -2.10
CA VAL A 128 -0.01 -24.42 -2.62
C VAL A 128 1.33 -23.99 -2.01
N PRO A 129 1.99 -24.84 -1.19
CA PRO A 129 3.30 -24.52 -0.64
C PRO A 129 4.33 -24.31 -1.76
N TYR A 130 5.24 -23.35 -1.60
CA TYR A 130 6.30 -23.05 -2.57
C TYR A 130 7.10 -24.30 -2.98
N ARG A 131 7.41 -25.17 -2.01
CA ARG A 131 8.10 -26.46 -2.24
C ARG A 131 7.33 -27.43 -3.14
N ALA A 132 6.02 -27.28 -3.26
CA ALA A 132 5.15 -28.11 -4.10
C ALA A 132 4.91 -27.49 -5.49
N VAL A 133 5.27 -26.22 -5.70
CA VAL A 133 5.18 -25.57 -7.02
C VAL A 133 6.24 -26.17 -7.93
N ARG A 134 5.82 -26.76 -9.04
CA ARG A 134 6.70 -27.38 -10.05
C ARG A 134 7.02 -26.48 -11.23
N ASP A 135 6.18 -25.49 -11.50
CA ASP A 135 6.40 -24.50 -12.55
C ASP A 135 7.57 -23.60 -12.15
N THR A 136 8.65 -23.65 -12.92
CA THR A 136 9.87 -22.87 -12.70
C THR A 136 9.63 -21.38 -12.86
N THR A 137 8.83 -20.97 -13.84
CA THR A 137 8.49 -19.57 -14.08
C THR A 137 7.75 -19.00 -12.89
N LEU A 138 6.78 -19.74 -12.36
CA LEU A 138 6.03 -19.33 -11.18
C LEU A 138 6.91 -19.26 -9.93
N ARG A 139 7.87 -20.19 -9.77
CA ARG A 139 8.84 -20.13 -8.65
C ARG A 139 9.76 -18.91 -8.74
N GLU A 140 10.20 -18.57 -9.95
CA GLU A 140 10.99 -17.36 -10.21
C GLU A 140 10.18 -16.10 -9.91
N GLN A 141 8.90 -16.05 -10.32
CA GLN A 141 7.99 -14.96 -9.97
C GLN A 141 7.80 -14.82 -8.46
N MET A 142 7.57 -15.92 -7.73
CA MET A 142 7.47 -15.90 -6.27
C MET A 142 8.75 -15.40 -5.61
N THR A 143 9.91 -15.75 -6.17
CA THR A 143 11.21 -15.26 -5.70
C THR A 143 11.38 -13.76 -5.98
N GLY A 144 10.94 -13.29 -7.14
CA GLY A 144 10.88 -11.88 -7.50
C GLY A 144 10.00 -11.07 -6.55
N TRP A 145 8.76 -11.52 -6.31
CA TRP A 145 7.87 -10.89 -5.34
C TRP A 145 8.46 -10.87 -3.93
N TRP A 146 9.18 -11.93 -3.54
CA TRP A 146 9.86 -11.95 -2.26
C TRP A 146 10.97 -10.88 -2.17
N ALA A 147 11.75 -10.72 -3.23
CA ALA A 147 12.77 -9.68 -3.31
C ALA A 147 12.14 -8.28 -3.24
N GLU A 148 11.08 -8.03 -4.01
CA GLU A 148 10.33 -6.76 -4.02
C GLU A 148 9.71 -6.45 -2.65
N ILE A 149 9.15 -7.45 -1.97
CA ILE A 149 8.66 -7.32 -0.59
C ILE A 149 9.80 -6.86 0.34
N ASN A 150 11.00 -7.42 0.23
CA ASN A 150 12.11 -7.02 1.11
C ASN A 150 12.57 -5.59 0.82
N ASP A 151 12.60 -5.16 -0.44
CA ASP A 151 12.84 -3.76 -0.79
C ASP A 151 11.78 -2.83 -0.20
N TYR A 152 10.50 -3.18 -0.37
CA TYR A 152 9.38 -2.44 0.22
C TYR A 152 9.51 -2.33 1.74
N LEU A 153 9.76 -3.44 2.43
CA LEU A 153 9.93 -3.45 3.89
C LEU A 153 11.14 -2.63 4.31
N GLY A 154 12.22 -2.63 3.54
CA GLY A 154 13.41 -1.82 3.80
C GLY A 154 13.15 -0.32 3.68
N ILE A 155 12.41 0.08 2.65
CA ILE A 155 11.94 1.46 2.47
C ILE A 155 11.05 1.86 3.64
N ALA A 156 10.09 1.01 4.01
CA ALA A 156 9.15 1.29 5.08
C ALA A 156 9.82 1.37 6.46
N CYS A 157 10.84 0.54 6.73
CA CYS A 157 11.67 0.65 7.93
C CYS A 157 12.40 2.00 7.96
N TRP A 158 12.98 2.43 6.83
CA TRP A 158 13.71 3.69 6.75
C TRP A 158 12.80 4.89 6.97
N GLN A 159 11.60 4.88 6.37
CA GLN A 159 10.58 5.90 6.64
C GLN A 159 10.27 5.96 8.14
N HIS A 160 10.02 4.82 8.78
CA HIS A 160 9.67 4.77 10.19
C HIS A 160 10.79 5.29 11.10
N SER A 161 12.03 4.85 10.90
CA SER A 161 13.18 5.25 11.72
C SER A 161 13.55 6.73 11.59
N HIS A 162 13.19 7.37 10.48
CA HIS A 162 13.47 8.78 10.20
C HIS A 162 12.23 9.69 10.34
N GLY A 163 11.13 9.21 10.94
CA GLY A 163 9.95 10.03 11.24
C GLY A 163 9.03 10.31 10.04
N TYR A 164 9.05 9.47 9.01
CA TYR A 164 8.25 9.55 7.78
C TYR A 164 8.54 10.80 6.93
N PRO A 165 9.79 11.01 6.48
CA PRO A 165 10.18 12.22 5.75
C PRO A 165 9.39 12.43 4.46
N GLN A 166 8.96 11.37 3.75
CA GLN A 166 8.14 11.55 2.53
C GLN A 166 6.72 12.02 2.86
N TRP A 167 6.15 11.55 3.99
CA TRP A 167 4.87 12.05 4.47
C TRP A 167 4.99 13.52 4.89
N GLN A 168 6.00 13.86 5.68
CA GLN A 168 6.22 15.24 6.13
C GLN A 168 6.43 16.20 4.96
N ALA A 169 7.21 15.81 3.94
CA ALA A 169 7.42 16.62 2.74
C ALA A 169 6.11 16.89 2.02
N LEU A 170 5.27 15.87 1.86
CA LEU A 170 3.97 16.00 1.21
C LEU A 170 3.01 16.86 2.05
N GLU A 171 2.93 16.62 3.36
CA GLU A 171 2.11 17.41 4.30
C GLU A 171 2.50 18.90 4.29
N ASN A 172 3.79 19.22 4.26
CA ASN A 172 4.28 20.60 4.16
C ASN A 172 3.98 21.26 2.80
N SER A 173 3.80 20.46 1.75
CA SER A 173 3.51 20.96 0.40
C SER A 173 2.02 21.13 0.10
N LEU A 174 1.15 20.54 0.94
CA LEU A 174 -0.30 20.52 0.74
C LEU A 174 -0.99 21.45 1.73
N SER A 175 -2.03 22.16 1.27
CA SER A 175 -2.89 22.95 2.14
C SER A 175 -4.29 23.10 1.57
N CYS A 176 -5.27 23.30 2.46
CA CYS A 176 -6.66 23.58 2.06
C CYS A 176 -6.75 24.83 1.18
N ASP A 177 -5.93 25.85 1.43
CA ASP A 177 -5.89 27.08 0.62
C ASP A 177 -5.36 26.80 -0.78
N ALA A 178 -4.34 25.97 -0.93
CA ALA A 178 -3.83 25.58 -2.25
C ALA A 178 -4.88 24.82 -3.06
N VAL A 179 -5.60 23.87 -2.43
CA VAL A 179 -6.70 23.15 -3.10
C VAL A 179 -7.86 24.07 -3.43
N SER A 180 -8.19 25.02 -2.56
CA SER A 180 -9.23 26.04 -2.84
C SER A 180 -8.87 26.92 -4.03
N ARG A 181 -7.58 27.30 -4.17
CA ARG A 181 -7.09 28.02 -5.35
C ARG A 181 -7.19 27.19 -6.63
N LEU A 182 -6.84 25.90 -6.57
CA LEU A 182 -7.04 24.97 -7.69
C LEU A 182 -8.51 24.88 -8.10
N HIS A 183 -9.41 24.78 -7.10
CA HIS A 183 -10.85 24.77 -7.36
C HIS A 183 -11.31 26.04 -8.08
N GLN A 184 -10.93 27.22 -7.59
CA GLN A 184 -11.27 28.49 -8.24
C GLN A 184 -10.69 28.59 -9.65
N TRP A 185 -9.46 28.13 -9.87
CA TRP A 185 -8.84 28.11 -11.19
C TRP A 185 -9.63 27.24 -12.19
N LEU A 186 -10.03 26.03 -11.79
CA LEU A 186 -10.86 25.14 -12.62
C LEU A 186 -12.20 25.80 -13.01
N GLN A 187 -12.79 26.61 -12.13
CA GLN A 187 -14.07 27.29 -12.36
C GLN A 187 -13.97 28.55 -13.24
N ARG A 188 -12.76 29.07 -13.53
CA ARG A 188 -12.60 30.28 -14.35
C ARG A 188 -12.92 30.05 -15.81
N ASP A 189 -12.67 28.84 -16.29
CA ASP A 189 -12.89 28.50 -17.68
C ASP A 189 -14.36 28.05 -17.87
N PRO A 190 -15.10 28.65 -18.82
CA PRO A 190 -16.51 28.37 -19.04
C PRO A 190 -16.82 26.97 -19.58
N GLN A 191 -15.82 26.16 -19.97
CA GLN A 191 -16.06 24.79 -20.43
C GLN A 191 -16.59 23.90 -19.30
N THR A 192 -17.49 22.98 -19.64
CA THR A 192 -18.02 21.99 -18.70
C THR A 192 -16.90 21.14 -18.11
N LEU A 193 -16.89 20.99 -16.78
CA LEU A 193 -15.98 20.09 -16.07
C LEU A 193 -16.43 18.63 -16.19
N GLU A 194 -15.47 17.72 -16.27
CA GLU A 194 -15.72 16.29 -16.12
C GLU A 194 -15.86 15.93 -14.64
N HIS A 195 -16.64 14.89 -14.36
CA HIS A 195 -16.96 14.47 -12.99
C HIS A 195 -16.47 13.06 -12.67
N ASP A 196 -15.99 12.88 -11.45
CA ASP A 196 -15.64 11.59 -10.84
C ASP A 196 -16.19 11.58 -9.41
N GLY A 197 -17.42 11.10 -9.25
CA GLY A 197 -18.20 11.26 -8.03
C GLY A 197 -18.41 12.74 -7.69
N ASP A 198 -18.05 13.14 -6.47
CA ASP A 198 -18.17 14.52 -5.97
C ASP A 198 -17.08 15.47 -6.51
N TYR A 199 -16.14 14.97 -7.31
CA TYR A 199 -15.02 15.75 -7.83
C TYR A 199 -15.33 16.24 -9.24
N ALA A 200 -15.05 17.52 -9.49
CA ALA A 200 -15.17 18.15 -10.80
C ALA A 200 -13.80 18.65 -11.26
N GLY A 201 -13.42 18.36 -12.51
CA GLY A 201 -12.08 18.63 -13.01
C GLY A 201 -11.92 18.50 -14.52
N ARG A 202 -10.66 18.54 -14.97
CA ARG A 202 -10.28 18.38 -16.39
C ARG A 202 -8.95 17.68 -16.55
N TRP A 203 -8.75 17.12 -17.74
CA TRP A 203 -7.46 16.56 -18.18
C TRP A 203 -6.54 17.65 -18.70
N TYR A 204 -5.29 17.60 -18.25
CA TYR A 204 -4.17 18.41 -18.71
C TYR A 204 -3.00 17.47 -18.97
N ASP A 205 -2.61 17.29 -20.24
CA ASP A 205 -1.47 16.45 -20.64
C ASP A 205 -1.49 15.03 -20.01
N GLY A 206 -2.67 14.42 -19.92
CA GLY A 206 -2.87 13.09 -19.34
C GLY A 206 -2.95 13.03 -17.80
N LEU A 207 -2.97 14.19 -17.13
CA LEU A 207 -3.28 14.35 -15.70
C LEU A 207 -4.69 14.95 -15.54
N PHE A 208 -5.60 14.20 -14.95
CA PHE A 208 -6.88 14.70 -14.48
C PHE A 208 -6.71 15.41 -13.14
N ILE A 209 -7.02 16.70 -13.12
CA ILE A 209 -7.00 17.53 -11.92
C ILE A 209 -8.45 17.85 -11.59
N ALA A 210 -8.95 17.29 -10.49
CA ALA A 210 -10.31 17.51 -10.04
C ALA A 210 -10.37 17.88 -8.57
N THR A 211 -11.31 18.73 -8.20
CA THR A 211 -11.46 19.19 -6.82
C THR A 211 -12.88 19.03 -6.35
N ARG A 212 -13.03 18.93 -5.04
CA ARG A 212 -14.30 19.11 -4.36
C ARG A 212 -14.16 20.26 -3.37
N ALA A 213 -15.06 21.23 -3.46
CA ALA A 213 -15.09 22.35 -2.53
C ALA A 213 -15.48 21.89 -1.11
N ALA A 214 -15.11 22.69 -0.11
CA ALA A 214 -15.63 22.51 1.24
C ALA A 214 -17.15 22.73 1.26
N SER A 215 -17.85 21.95 2.09
CA SER A 215 -19.30 22.04 2.30
C SER A 215 -19.66 21.73 3.75
N GLU A 216 -20.93 21.89 4.13
CA GLU A 216 -21.38 21.57 5.50
C GLU A 216 -21.14 20.11 5.89
N SER A 217 -21.28 19.17 4.95
CA SER A 217 -21.02 17.75 5.20
C SER A 217 -19.53 17.40 5.15
N ASN A 218 -18.71 18.30 4.61
CA ASN A 218 -17.29 18.07 4.33
C ASN A 218 -16.50 19.38 4.48
N PRO A 219 -16.07 19.72 5.70
CA PRO A 219 -15.59 21.06 6.02
C PRO A 219 -14.26 21.44 5.34
N TRP A 220 -13.55 20.47 4.75
CA TRP A 220 -12.30 20.71 4.04
C TRP A 220 -12.42 20.37 2.55
N PRO A 221 -11.79 21.19 1.67
CA PRO A 221 -11.71 20.88 0.26
C PRO A 221 -10.87 19.62 0.04
N SER A 222 -11.02 18.96 -1.09
CA SER A 222 -10.20 17.79 -1.46
C SER A 222 -9.78 17.83 -2.92
N LEU A 223 -8.66 17.17 -3.21
CA LEU A 223 -8.03 17.11 -4.53
C LEU A 223 -7.94 15.66 -4.99
N LEU A 224 -8.44 15.40 -6.19
CA LEU A 224 -8.31 14.14 -6.90
C LEU A 224 -7.35 14.33 -8.06
N LEU A 225 -6.29 13.52 -8.09
CA LEU A 225 -5.33 13.47 -9.19
C LEU A 225 -5.40 12.08 -9.83
N SER A 226 -5.90 12.01 -11.06
CA SER A 226 -5.88 10.76 -11.84
C SER A 226 -4.92 10.89 -12.99
N TRP A 227 -4.21 9.82 -13.32
CA TRP A 227 -3.31 9.80 -14.47
C TRP A 227 -3.53 8.53 -15.27
N LYS A 228 -3.25 8.62 -16.58
CA LYS A 228 -3.35 7.50 -17.53
C LYS A 228 -2.03 7.33 -18.26
N SER A 229 -1.55 6.09 -18.27
CA SER A 229 -0.42 5.62 -19.05
C SER A 229 -0.89 4.52 -20.02
N PRO A 230 -0.09 4.12 -21.04
CA PRO A 230 -0.44 3.00 -21.91
C PRO A 230 -0.77 1.69 -21.17
N GLN A 231 -0.22 1.52 -19.97
CA GLN A 231 -0.32 0.29 -19.21
C GLN A 231 -1.38 0.33 -18.10
N ARG A 232 -1.79 1.52 -17.64
CA ARG A 232 -2.63 1.67 -16.43
C ARG A 232 -3.21 3.06 -16.25
N GLN A 233 -4.36 3.12 -15.59
CA GLN A 233 -4.91 4.32 -14.95
C GLN A 233 -4.89 4.15 -13.42
N ALA A 234 -4.49 5.18 -12.68
CA ALA A 234 -4.64 5.20 -11.23
C ALA A 234 -4.97 6.61 -10.72
N SER A 235 -5.50 6.69 -9.51
CA SER A 235 -5.87 7.96 -8.90
C SER A 235 -5.37 8.08 -7.46
N TYR A 236 -5.03 9.29 -7.06
CA TYR A 236 -4.77 9.65 -5.68
C TYR A 236 -5.82 10.65 -5.22
N LEU A 237 -6.33 10.40 -4.01
CA LEU A 237 -7.18 11.33 -3.31
C LEU A 237 -6.40 11.97 -2.16
N ILE A 238 -6.42 13.29 -2.13
CA ILE A 238 -5.88 14.13 -1.06
C ILE A 238 -7.07 14.79 -0.36
N GLY A 239 -7.20 14.53 0.94
CA GLY A 239 -8.20 15.16 1.78
C GLY A 239 -7.69 15.43 3.18
N TRP A 240 -8.59 15.90 4.03
CA TRP A 240 -8.31 16.18 5.43
C TRP A 240 -9.41 15.59 6.32
N LEU A 241 -9.00 15.12 7.49
CA LEU A 241 -9.88 14.62 8.54
C LEU A 241 -9.77 15.53 9.78
N ALA A 242 -10.79 15.47 10.63
CA ALA A 242 -10.74 16.14 11.93
C ALA A 242 -9.59 15.56 12.77
N GLY A 243 -8.63 16.40 13.11
CA GLY A 243 -7.52 16.05 14.01
C GLY A 243 -7.76 16.51 15.45
N GLU A 244 -6.72 16.38 16.27
CA GLU A 244 -6.73 16.92 17.63
C GLU A 244 -6.82 18.46 17.59
N ALA A 245 -7.63 19.03 18.49
CA ALA A 245 -7.89 20.48 18.58
C ALA A 245 -8.37 21.12 17.27
N ASP A 246 -9.25 20.43 16.52
CA ASP A 246 -9.87 20.88 15.27
C ASP A 246 -8.89 21.24 14.13
N LYS A 247 -7.63 20.80 14.22
CA LYS A 247 -6.68 20.97 13.12
C LYS A 247 -6.89 19.89 12.06
N PRO A 248 -6.94 20.26 10.76
CA PRO A 248 -7.09 19.29 9.70
C PRO A 248 -5.86 18.39 9.62
N THR A 249 -6.06 17.08 9.70
CA THR A 249 -5.01 16.06 9.52
C THR A 249 -5.05 15.52 8.11
N LEU A 250 -3.92 15.45 7.43
CA LEU A 250 -3.82 14.93 6.07
C LEU A 250 -4.31 13.48 6.01
N ALA A 251 -5.17 13.18 5.03
CA ALA A 251 -5.62 11.84 4.71
C ALA A 251 -5.47 11.58 3.22
N LEU A 252 -4.81 10.46 2.90
CA LEU A 252 -4.44 10.10 1.55
C LEU A 252 -5.04 8.75 1.18
N ALA A 253 -5.49 8.61 -0.05
CA ALA A 253 -5.95 7.34 -0.58
C ALA A 253 -5.49 7.11 -2.02
N LEU A 254 -5.29 5.85 -2.37
CA LEU A 254 -4.98 5.36 -3.71
C LEU A 254 -6.20 4.61 -4.25
N ARG A 255 -6.54 4.88 -5.50
CA ARG A 255 -7.38 4.02 -6.34
C ARG A 255 -6.47 3.38 -7.40
N PRO A 256 -6.12 2.08 -7.26
CA PRO A 256 -5.11 1.41 -8.09
C PRO A 256 -5.52 1.21 -9.56
N ASP A 257 -6.84 1.20 -9.81
CA ASP A 257 -7.49 1.10 -11.12
C ASP A 257 -8.83 1.85 -11.09
N ALA A 258 -9.33 2.31 -12.24
CA ALA A 258 -10.54 3.13 -12.35
C ALA A 258 -11.78 2.47 -11.73
N GLU A 259 -11.89 1.14 -11.83
CA GLU A 259 -13.04 0.37 -11.33
C GLU A 259 -12.93 0.00 -9.84
N MET A 260 -11.79 0.27 -9.20
CA MET A 260 -11.57 -0.07 -7.80
C MET A 260 -12.00 1.07 -6.86
N PRO A 261 -12.37 0.77 -5.60
CA PRO A 261 -12.56 1.81 -4.59
C PRO A 261 -11.22 2.47 -4.22
N PHE A 262 -11.31 3.58 -3.49
CA PHE A 262 -10.15 4.19 -2.85
C PHE A 262 -9.76 3.42 -1.59
N PHE A 263 -8.46 3.23 -1.40
CA PHE A 263 -7.86 2.60 -0.24
C PHE A 263 -6.87 3.56 0.43
N THR A 264 -6.87 3.59 1.76
CA THR A 264 -5.97 4.45 2.53
C THR A 264 -4.49 4.17 2.20
N LEU A 265 -3.73 5.24 2.01
CA LEU A 265 -2.28 5.21 1.95
C LEU A 265 -1.69 5.44 3.35
N ASN A 266 -0.70 4.64 3.70
CA ASN A 266 0.03 4.74 4.95
C ASN A 266 1.25 5.66 4.81
N ARG A 267 1.73 6.16 5.94
CA ARG A 267 2.91 7.06 5.98
C ARG A 267 4.20 6.43 5.46
N PHE A 268 4.24 5.10 5.37
CA PHE A 268 5.38 4.33 4.88
C PHE A 268 5.26 3.91 3.41
N ASP A 269 4.16 4.22 2.70
CA ASP A 269 3.96 3.93 1.27
C ASP A 269 4.77 4.93 0.40
N ALA A 270 6.08 4.98 0.61
CA ALA A 270 6.94 6.09 0.18
C ALA A 270 6.95 6.33 -1.33
N GLU A 271 6.87 5.29 -2.15
CA GLU A 271 6.81 5.43 -3.61
C GLU A 271 5.54 6.17 -4.06
N HIS A 272 4.38 5.83 -3.46
CA HIS A 272 3.14 6.54 -3.70
C HIS A 272 3.18 7.97 -3.21
N LEU A 273 3.80 8.23 -2.05
CA LEU A 273 3.96 9.58 -1.51
C LEU A 273 4.81 10.45 -2.45
N GLN A 274 5.92 9.92 -2.98
CA GLN A 274 6.75 10.62 -3.98
C GLN A 274 6.00 10.85 -5.29
N ARG A 275 5.27 9.84 -5.77
CA ARG A 275 4.44 9.96 -6.97
C ARG A 275 3.39 11.06 -6.80
N LEU A 276 2.69 11.06 -5.68
CA LEU A 276 1.67 12.03 -5.36
C LEU A 276 2.24 13.45 -5.26
N ALA A 277 3.40 13.61 -4.62
CA ALA A 277 4.11 14.89 -4.55
C ALA A 277 4.45 15.42 -5.95
N ALA A 278 4.96 14.56 -6.85
CA ALA A 278 5.28 14.94 -8.22
C ALA A 278 4.04 15.35 -9.02
N LEU A 279 2.94 14.60 -8.91
CA LEU A 279 1.68 14.94 -9.58
C LEU A 279 1.06 16.22 -9.04
N ASN A 280 1.14 16.46 -7.73
CA ASN A 280 0.66 17.70 -7.11
C ASN A 280 1.46 18.92 -7.58
N ALA A 281 2.79 18.77 -7.73
CA ALA A 281 3.64 19.81 -8.30
C ALA A 281 3.24 20.14 -9.74
N LEU A 282 2.99 19.15 -10.59
CA LEU A 282 2.47 19.35 -11.95
C LEU A 282 1.10 20.04 -11.95
N ALA A 283 0.18 19.60 -11.10
CA ALA A 283 -1.15 20.22 -11.00
C ALA A 283 -1.05 21.71 -10.62
N THR A 284 -0.16 22.05 -9.70
CA THR A 284 0.10 23.43 -9.30
C THR A 284 0.74 24.25 -10.43
N GLN A 285 1.61 23.65 -11.24
CA GLN A 285 2.21 24.31 -12.40
C GLN A 285 1.16 24.65 -13.46
N HIS A 286 0.24 23.72 -13.78
CA HIS A 286 -0.86 23.99 -14.71
C HIS A 286 -1.76 25.15 -14.23
N ALA A 287 -1.97 25.27 -12.92
CA ALA A 287 -2.78 26.36 -12.37
C ALA A 287 -2.06 27.72 -12.28
N ALA A 288 -0.73 27.72 -12.43
CA ALA A 288 0.09 28.93 -12.44
C ALA A 288 0.39 29.45 -13.86
N ALA A 289 0.23 28.60 -14.89
CA ALA A 289 0.37 28.95 -16.30
C ALA A 289 -0.87 29.69 -16.82
#